data_AF-A0A2V7ATA8-F1
#
_entry.id   AF-A0A2V7ATA8-F1
#
_cell.length_a   1.000
_cell.length_b   1.000
_cell.length_c   1.000
_cell.angle_alpha   90.00
_cell.angle_beta   90.00
_cell.angle_gamma   90.00
#
_symmetry.space_group_name_H-M   'P 1'
#
loop_
_entity.id
_entity.type
_entity.pdbx_description
1 polymer ?
#
loop_
_entity_poly.entity_id
_entity_poly.type
_entity_poly.pdbx_seq_one_letter_code
_entity_poly.pdbx_strand_id
1 'polypeptide(L)' 'MTDTAIVLGVFWGLFVWLIGSFFVAWVAGQKNRFAPGWFLNGLLFSPLLAMIALAAVPALEGDEADG' A
#
# COMPACT_ATOMS: atom_id res chain seq x y z
N MET A 1 25.22 -13.50 17.43
CA MET A 1 24.83 -13.97 16.08
C MET A 1 23.31 -13.93 15.91
N THR A 2 22.54 -14.39 16.91
CA THR A 2 21.06 -14.35 16.92
C THR A 2 20.48 -12.94 16.84
N ASP A 3 21.08 -11.97 17.53
CA ASP A 3 20.59 -10.57 17.55
C ASP A 3 20.72 -9.89 16.19
N THR A 4 21.81 -10.15 15.46
CA THR A 4 22.03 -9.61 14.11
C THR A 4 21.01 -10.15 13.11
N ALA A 5 20.67 -11.43 13.20
CA ALA A 5 19.64 -12.04 12.34
C ALA A 5 18.24 -11.44 12.60
N ILE A 6 17.90 -11.17 13.86
CA ILE A 6 16.63 -10.52 14.22
C ILE A 6 16.57 -9.11 13.64
N VAL A 7 17.64 -8.32 13.80
CA VAL A 7 17.74 -6.96 13.26
C VAL A 7 17.56 -6.96 11.73
N LEU A 8 18.26 -7.84 11.01
CA LEU A 8 18.12 -7.98 9.56
C LEU A 8 16.70 -8.41 9.15
N GLY A 9 16.09 -9.34 9.90
CA GLY A 9 14.72 -9.77 9.66
C GLY A 9 13.70 -8.65 9.82
N VAL A 10 13.86 -7.79 10.83
CA VAL A 10 13.00 -6.62 11.03
C VAL A 10 13.18 -5.60 9.90
N PHE A 11 14.42 -5.31 9.49
CA PHE A 11 14.67 -4.40 8.36
C PHE A 11 14.05 -4.92 7.06
N TRP A 12 14.18 -6.22 6.79
CA TRP A 12 13.59 -6.83 5.60
C TRP A 12 12.05 -6.80 5.67
N GLY A 13 11.48 -7.09 6.83
CA GLY A 13 10.04 -7.00 7.06
C GLY A 13 9.50 -5.60 6.79
N LEU A 14 10.15 -4.57 7.35
CA LEU A 14 9.78 -3.16 7.12
C LEU A 14 9.96 -2.74 5.67
N PHE A 15 11.01 -3.23 5.00
CA PHE A 15 11.26 -2.94 3.59
C PHE A 15 10.17 -3.51 2.68
N VAL A 16 9.83 -4.79 2.85
CA VAL A 16 8.73 -5.45 2.13
C VAL A 16 7.40 -4.76 2.42
N TRP A 17 7.19 -4.36 3.67
CA TRP A 17 5.99 -3.63 4.08
C TRP A 17 5.85 -2.30 3.34
N LEU A 18 6.89 -1.46 3.35
CA LEU A 18 6.92 -0.17 2.65
C LEU A 18 6.71 -0.33 1.13
N ILE A 19 7.36 -1.31 0.51
CA ILE A 19 7.18 -1.59 -0.92
C ILE A 19 5.74 -2.01 -1.22
N GLY A 20 5.17 -2.89 -0.38
CA GLY A 20 3.78 -3.32 -0.52
C GLY A 20 2.81 -2.14 -0.45
N SER A 21 2.99 -1.24 0.53
CA SER A 21 2.16 -0.05 0.68
C SER A 21 2.32 0.91 -0.50
N PHE A 22 3.55 1.06 -1.03
CA PHE A 22 3.81 1.85 -2.22
C PHE A 22 3.11 1.28 -3.45
N PHE A 23 3.11 -0.05 -3.60
CA PHE A 23 2.41 -0.72 -4.69
C PHE A 23 0.89 -0.49 -4.63
N VAL A 24 0.31 -0.47 -3.42
CA VAL A 24 -1.10 -0.06 -3.20
C VAL A 24 -1.38 1.34 -3.70
N ALA A 25 -0.53 2.30 -3.34
CA ALA A 25 -0.64 3.68 -3.78
C ALA A 25 -0.56 3.81 -5.31
N TRP A 26 0.38 3.09 -5.92
CA TRP A 26 0.60 3.12 -7.36
C TRP A 26 -0.63 2.59 -8.13
N VAL A 27 -1.16 1.43 -7.74
CA VAL A 27 -2.37 0.87 -8.35
C VAL A 27 -3.58 1.77 -8.10
N ALA A 28 -3.66 2.45 -6.95
CA ALA A 28 -4.74 3.39 -6.68
C ALA A 28 -4.68 4.59 -7.63
N GLY A 29 -3.47 5.10 -7.91
CA GLY A 29 -3.25 6.12 -8.92
C GLY A 29 -3.67 5.68 -10.33
N GLN A 30 -3.41 4.42 -10.72
CA GLN A 30 -3.90 3.87 -11.99
C GLN A 30 -5.43 3.79 -12.06
N LYS A 31 -6.11 3.79 -10.91
CA LYS A 31 -7.59 3.73 -10.80
C LYS A 31 -8.22 5.11 -10.60
N ASN A 32 -7.48 6.20 -10.85
CA ASN A 32 -7.88 7.60 -10.58
C ASN A 32 -8.34 7.83 -9.13
N ARG A 33 -7.74 7.11 -8.16
CA ARG A 33 -8.04 7.28 -6.73
C ARG A 33 -6.91 8.02 -6.03
N PHE A 34 -7.22 8.60 -4.86
CA PHE A 34 -6.25 9.33 -4.04
C PHE A 34 -5.11 8.42 -3.53
N ALA A 35 -4.01 8.38 -4.29
CA ALA A 35 -2.86 7.51 -4.05
C ALA A 35 -2.23 7.67 -2.64
N PRO A 36 -2.05 8.88 -2.09
CA PRO A 36 -1.47 9.04 -0.74
C PRO A 36 -2.35 8.43 0.36
N GLY A 37 -3.67 8.51 0.24
CA GLY A 37 -4.59 7.89 1.22
C GLY A 37 -4.51 6.36 1.17
N TRP A 38 -4.41 5.79 -0.03
CA TRP A 38 -4.24 4.35 -0.22
C TRP A 38 -2.87 3.85 0.22
N PHE A 39 -1.80 4.65 0.06
CA PHE A 39 -0.50 4.37 0.65
C PHE A 39 -0.58 4.25 2.17
N LEU A 40 -1.19 5.24 2.84
CA LEU A 40 -1.32 5.28 4.30
C LEU A 40 -2.18 4.11 4.81
N ASN A 41 -3.26 3.77 4.12
CA ASN A 41 -4.06 2.59 4.45
C ASN A 41 -3.24 1.29 4.34
N GLY A 42 -2.44 1.15 3.28
CA GLY A 42 -1.53 0.02 3.13
C GLY A 42 -0.43 0.01 4.18
N LEU A 43 0.06 1.17 4.63
CA LEU A 43 1.16 1.29 5.58
C LEU A 43 0.71 1.05 7.03
N LEU A 44 -0.47 1.55 7.41
CA LEU A 44 -0.95 1.49 8.79
C LEU A 44 -1.69 0.20 9.12
N PHE A 45 -2.46 -0.35 8.17
CA PHE A 45 -3.26 -1.55 8.42
C PHE A 45 -2.59 -2.80 7.86
N SER A 46 -2.51 -2.89 6.53
CA SER A 46 -1.83 -3.98 5.83
C SER A 46 -1.80 -3.71 4.34
N PRO A 47 -0.65 -3.85 3.67
CA PRO A 47 -0.58 -3.67 2.23
C PRO A 47 -1.38 -4.75 1.48
N LEU A 48 -1.50 -5.95 2.04
CA LEU A 48 -2.30 -7.04 1.47
C LEU A 48 -3.80 -6.75 1.55
N LEU A 49 -4.30 -6.31 2.71
CA LEU A 49 -5.71 -5.98 2.86
C LEU A 49 -6.09 -4.76 2.00
N ALA A 50 -5.23 -3.75 1.96
CA ALA A 50 -5.46 -2.58 1.13
C ALA A 50 -5.45 -2.93 -0.37
N MET A 51 -4.60 -3.87 -0.81
CA MET A 51 -4.63 -4.43 -2.16
C MET A 51 -5.96 -5.13 -2.47
N ILE A 52 -6.44 -6.00 -1.58
CA ILE A 52 -7.71 -6.72 -1.76
C ILE A 52 -8.88 -5.73 -1.84
N ALA A 53 -8.91 -4.73 -0.96
CA ALA A 53 -9.91 -3.67 -0.98
C ALA A 53 -9.84 -2.88 -2.29
N LEU A 54 -8.65 -2.49 -2.72
CA LEU A 54 -8.47 -1.75 -3.96
C LEU A 54 -8.85 -2.57 -5.20
N ALA A 55 -8.66 -3.89 -5.17
CA ALA A 55 -9.11 -4.79 -6.23
C ALA A 55 -10.64 -4.84 -6.32
N ALA A 56 -11.34 -4.79 -5.17
CA ALA A 56 -12.81 -4.84 -5.11
C ALA A 56 -13.49 -3.53 -5.55
N VAL A 57 -12.84 -2.38 -5.42
CA VAL A 57 -13.44 -1.08 -5.74
C VAL A 57 -13.14 -0.68 -7.20
N PRO A 58 -14.09 -0.27 -8.04
CA PRO A 58 -13.81 0.12 -9.44
C PRO A 58 -12.95 1.39 -9.56
N ALA A 59 -12.41 1.65 -10.75
CA ALA A 59 -11.75 2.92 -11.07
C ALA A 59 -12.77 4.06 -11.04
N LEU A 60 -12.34 5.25 -10.61
CA LEU A 60 -13.18 6.45 -10.67
C LEU A 60 -13.15 7.01 -12.10
N GLU A 61 -14.31 7.43 -12.59
CA GLU A 61 -14.46 8.13 -13.87
C GLU A 61 -14.56 9.65 -13.64
N GLY A 62 -14.33 10.44 -14.69
CA GLY A 62 -13.81 11.81 -14.63
C GLY A 62 -14.54 12.85 -13.76
N ASP A 63 -15.77 12.64 -13.32
CA ASP A 63 -16.50 13.56 -12.43
C ASP A 63 -16.31 13.26 -10.93
N GLU A 64 -15.78 12.08 -10.58
CA GLU A 64 -15.63 11.62 -9.19
C GLU A 64 -14.20 11.84 -8.63
N ALA A 65 -13.25 12.19 -9.50
CA ALA A 65 -11.83 12.37 -9.13
C ALA A 65 -11.52 13.76 -8.55
N ASP A 66 -12.41 14.74 -8.77
CA ASP A 66 -12.22 16.17 -8.42
C ASP A 66 -13.09 16.64 -7.23
N GLY A 67 -13.83 15.72 -6.60
CA GLY A 67 -14.74 16.00 -5.47
C GLY A 67 -14.07 16.05 -4.10
#